data_AF-A0A969ZE30-F1
#
_entry.id   AF-A0A969ZE30-F1
#
_cell.length_a   1.000
_cell.length_b   1.000
_cell.length_c   1.000
_cell.angle_alpha   90.00
_cell.angle_beta   90.00
_cell.angle_gamma   90.00
#
_symmetry.space_group_name_H-M   'P 1'
#
loop_
_entity.id
_entity.type
_entity.pdbx_description
1 polymer ?
#
loop_
_entity_poly.entity_id
_entity_poly.type
_entity_poly.pdbx_seq_one_letter_code
_entity_poly.pdbx_strand_id
1 'polypeptide(L)' 'MNTILTKKESSPVVRKYKIGNMTYIVKAVTKDGAKEDAATKVHRLIQNDLRRAKTP' A
#
# COMPACT_ATOMS: atom_id res chain seq x y z
N MET A 1 27.11 -9.49 -22.40
CA MET A 1 27.02 -8.87 -21.05
C MET A 1 25.58 -9.07 -20.60
N ASN A 2 25.33 -10.09 -19.80
CA ASN A 2 23.97 -10.49 -19.44
C ASN A 2 23.62 -9.83 -18.11
N THR A 3 22.91 -8.71 -18.20
CA THR A 3 22.45 -7.94 -17.05
C THR A 3 21.45 -8.79 -16.26
N ILE A 4 21.93 -9.46 -15.21
CA ILE A 4 21.08 -10.07 -14.20
C ILE A 4 20.33 -8.91 -13.54
N LEU A 5 19.10 -8.66 -13.98
CA LEU A 5 18.14 -7.84 -13.28
C LEU A 5 17.83 -8.59 -11.97
N THR A 6 18.64 -8.34 -10.94
CA THR A 6 18.32 -8.74 -9.57
C THR A 6 17.05 -7.99 -9.20
N LYS A 7 15.91 -8.61 -9.48
CA LYS A 7 14.61 -8.19 -9.01
C LYS A 7 14.71 -8.22 -7.50
N LYS A 8 14.97 -7.05 -6.91
CA LYS A 8 15.15 -6.88 -5.48
C LYS A 8 13.81 -7.26 -4.87
N GLU A 9 13.69 -8.51 -4.41
CA GLU A 9 12.50 -9.00 -3.76
C GLU A 9 12.40 -8.24 -2.44
N SER A 10 11.73 -7.10 -2.47
CA SER A 10 11.38 -6.37 -1.27
C SER A 10 10.39 -7.24 -0.51
N SER A 11 10.86 -7.83 0.58
CA SER A 11 10.00 -8.54 1.52
C SER A 11 8.81 -7.65 1.87
N PRO A 12 7.57 -8.18 1.81
CA PRO A 12 6.38 -7.38 2.07
C PRO A 12 6.43 -6.81 3.48
N VAL A 13 6.36 -5.49 3.59
CA VAL A 13 6.34 -4.78 4.87
C VAL A 13 4.89 -4.69 5.34
N VAL A 14 4.61 -5.20 6.54
CA VAL A 14 3.30 -5.05 7.17
C VAL A 14 3.33 -3.83 8.09
N ARG A 15 2.41 -2.87 7.88
CA ARG A 15 2.27 -1.66 8.69
C ARG A 15 0.86 -1.56 9.27
N LYS A 16 0.77 -1.15 10.53
CA LYS A 16 -0.49 -0.94 11.23
C LYS A 16 -0.78 0.55 11.30
N TYR A 17 -1.94 0.97 10.81
CA TYR A 17 -2.42 2.33 10.87
C TYR A 17 -3.68 2.39 11.72
N LYS A 18 -3.75 3.32 12.67
CA LYS A 18 -4.97 3.59 13.45
C LYS A 18 -5.60 4.86 12.92
N ILE A 19 -6.82 4.75 12.38
CA ILE A 19 -7.59 5.89 11.88
C ILE A 19 -8.92 5.89 12.64
N GLY A 20 -9.09 6.88 13.52
CA GLY A 20 -10.21 6.90 14.47
C GLY A 20 -10.21 5.68 15.40
N ASN A 21 -11.35 4.98 15.46
CA ASN A 21 -11.52 3.74 16.23
C ASN A 21 -11.17 2.47 15.43
N MET A 22 -10.85 2.58 14.14
CA MET A 22 -10.53 1.43 13.28
C MET A 22 -9.03 1.27 13.10
N THR A 23 -8.60 0.01 13.10
CA THR A 23 -7.21 -0.38 12.85
C THR A 23 -7.10 -1.02 11.49
N TYR A 24 -6.22 -0.48 10.64
CA TYR A 24 -5.94 -0.98 9.31
C TYR A 24 -4.57 -1.67 9.31
N ILE A 25 -4.54 -2.94 8.91
CA ILE A 25 -3.30 -3.70 8.71
C ILE A 25 -3.03 -3.71 7.21
N VAL A 26 -1.94 -3.09 6.79
CA VAL A 26 -1.57 -2.93 5.38
C VAL A 26 -0.35 -3.76 5.08
N LYS A 27 -0.45 -4.66 4.10
CA LYS A 27 0.68 -5.36 3.50
C LYS A 27 1.17 -4.58 2.29
N ALA A 28 2.35 -3.98 2.37
CA ALA A 28 2.94 -3.19 1.30
C ALA A 28 4.13 -3.94 0.67
N VAL A 29 4.20 -3.94 -0.66
CA VAL A 29 5.37 -4.37 -1.43
C VAL A 29 5.91 -3.14 -2.13
N THR A 30 7.19 -2.82 -1.96
CA THR A 30 7.79 -1.71 -2.71
C THR A 30 8.09 -2.16 -4.12
N LYS A 31 7.58 -1.44 -5.11
CA LYS A 31 7.90 -1.64 -6.52
C LYS A 31 8.74 -0.46 -6.98
N ASP A 32 9.86 -0.74 -7.64
CA ASP A 32 10.67 0.30 -8.28
C ASP A 32 9.81 1.06 -9.32
N GLY A 33 9.81 2.39 -9.23
CA GLY A 33 8.98 3.27 -10.06
C GLY A 33 7.58 3.56 -9.51
N ALA A 34 7.27 3.24 -8.25
CA ALA A 34 6.05 3.69 -7.59
C ALA A 34 6.02 5.23 -7.52
N LYS A 35 5.02 5.85 -8.15
CA LYS A 35 4.84 7.32 -8.19
C LYS A 35 4.19 7.90 -6.93
N GLU A 36 3.57 7.04 -6.12
CA GLU A 36 2.80 7.41 -4.94
C GLU A 36 3.47 6.79 -3.71
N ASP A 37 3.64 7.58 -2.64
CA ASP A 37 4.17 7.06 -1.39
C ASP A 37 3.18 6.11 -0.71
N ALA A 38 3.68 5.27 0.18
CA ALA A 38 2.87 4.24 0.82
C ALA A 38 1.74 4.81 1.70
N ALA A 39 1.95 5.94 2.38
CA ALA A 39 0.95 6.51 3.27
C ALA A 39 -0.22 7.13 2.48
N THR A 40 0.09 7.86 1.40
CA THR A 40 -0.93 8.42 0.51
C THR A 40 -1.75 7.32 -0.14
N LYS A 41 -1.11 6.24 -0.61
CA LYS A 41 -1.81 5.09 -1.19
C LYS A 41 -2.77 4.44 -0.18
N VAL A 42 -2.36 4.29 1.07
CA VAL A 42 -3.21 3.73 2.14
C VAL A 42 -4.41 4.63 2.41
N HIS A 43 -4.19 5.95 2.57
CA HIS A 43 -5.28 6.90 2.75
C HIS A 43 -6.26 6.85 1.56
N ARG A 44 -5.77 6.79 0.32
CA ARG A 44 -6.61 6.70 -0.88
C ARG A 44 -7.44 5.43 -0.92
N LEU A 45 -6.85 4.28 -0.58
CA LEU A 45 -7.56 2.99 -0.55
C LEU A 45 -8.69 3.00 0.49
N ILE A 46 -8.40 3.48 1.70
CA ILE A 46 -9.40 3.58 2.77
C ILE A 46 -10.54 4.52 2.37
N GLN A 47 -10.23 5.67 1.79
CA GLN A 47 -11.26 6.61 1.32
C GLN A 47 -12.12 6.02 0.21
N ASN A 48 -11.54 5.24 -0.71
CA ASN A 48 -12.29 4.53 -1.74
C ASN A 48 -13.23 3.48 -1.15
N ASP A 49 -12.75 2.70 -0.18
CA ASP A 49 -13.57 1.67 0.48
C ASP A 49 -14.72 2.31 1.26
N LEU A 50 -14.47 3.40 1.98
CA LEU A 50 -15.51 4.16 2.68
C LEU A 50 -16.56 4.72 1.72
N ARG A 51 -16.15 5.22 0.55
CA ARG A 51 -17.07 5.72 -0.49
C ARG A 51 -17.90 4.59 -1.10
N ARG A 52 -17.27 3.45 -1.41
CA ARG A 52 -17.96 2.25 -1.92
C ARG A 52 -18.99 1.75 -0.93
N ALA A 53 -18.64 1.66 0.35
CA ALA A 53 -19.57 1.25 1.42
C ALA A 53 -20.76 2.21 1.59
N LYS A 54 -20.62 3.48 1.18
CA LYS A 54 -21.68 4.50 1.27
C LYS A 54 -22.59 4.53 0.04
N THR A 55 -22.29 3.76 -1.01
CA THR A 55 -23.12 3.70 -2.22
C THR A 55 -24.03 2.47 -2.10
N PRO A 56 -25.37 2.62 -2.08
CA PRO A 56 -26.31 1.49 -2.02
C PRO A 56 -26.29 0.64 -3.30
#